data_AF-A0A2N1R3C6-F1
#
_entry.id   AF-A0A2N1R3C6-F1
#
_cell.length_a   1.000
_cell.length_b   1.000
_cell.length_c   1.000
_cell.angle_alpha   90.00
_cell.angle_beta   90.00
_cell.angle_gamma   90.00
#
_symmetry.space_group_name_H-M   'P 1'
#
loop_
_entity.id
_entity.type
_entity.pdbx_description
1 polymer ?
#
loop_
_entity_poly.entity_id
_entity_poly.type
_entity_poly.pdbx_seq_one_letter_code
_entity_poly.pdbx_strand_id
1 'polypeptide(L)'
;MNAIAELAGRLADDGVEILNLSDSNPTRHGLSPGGVLELLSDPCALEYRPDPRGLLSARAALAARSGGEPRDYFLSASTSEAYSWLFKLLCDPGDTILVPRPGYPLFDQLAVLES
;
A
#
# COMPACT_ATOMS: atom_id res chain seq x y z
N MET A 1 -19.78 -1.11 4.65
CA MET A 1 -19.51 0.08 3.82
C MET A 1 -19.97 1.30 4.61
N ASN A 2 -19.44 2.51 4.40
CA ASN A 2 -19.94 3.69 5.14
C ASN A 2 -21.12 4.34 4.39
N ALA A 3 -21.89 5.18 5.08
CA ALA A 3 -23.10 5.80 4.52
C ALA A 3 -22.84 6.68 3.29
N ILE A 4 -21.65 7.27 3.19
CA ILE A 4 -21.25 8.11 2.04
C ILE A 4 -21.08 7.24 0.79
N ALA A 5 -20.37 6.12 0.90
CA ALA A 5 -20.15 5.19 -0.20
C ALA A 5 -21.47 4.55 -0.66
N GLU A 6 -22.38 4.23 0.25
CA GLU A 6 -23.73 3.72 -0.09
C GLU A 6 -24.58 4.75 -0.84
N LEU A 7 -24.57 6.01 -0.40
CA LEU A 7 -25.27 7.08 -1.12
C LEU A 7 -24.64 7.33 -2.51
N ALA A 8 -23.31 7.35 -2.59
CA ALA A 8 -22.60 7.53 -3.85
C ALA A 8 -22.92 6.40 -4.85
N GLY A 9 -23.02 5.15 -4.38
CA GLY A 9 -23.45 4.02 -5.19
C GLY A 9 -24.87 4.21 -5.75
N ARG A 10 -25.84 4.55 -4.90
CA ARG A 10 -27.22 4.79 -5.34
C ARG A 10 -27.34 5.93 -6.35
N LEU A 11 -26.67 7.05 -6.09
CA LEU A 11 -26.67 8.19 -7.01
C LEU A 11 -26.03 7.82 -8.36
N ALA A 12 -24.98 7.01 -8.35
CA ALA A 12 -24.39 6.49 -9.58
C ALA A 12 -25.34 5.55 -10.34
N ASP A 13 -26.07 4.67 -9.64
CA ASP A 13 -27.10 3.79 -10.22
C ASP A 13 -28.25 4.61 -10.86
N ASP A 14 -28.58 5.75 -10.27
CA ASP A 14 -29.57 6.71 -10.79
C ASP A 14 -29.01 7.58 -11.95
N GLY A 15 -27.76 7.37 -12.37
CA GLY A 15 -27.10 8.12 -13.45
C GLY A 15 -26.70 9.54 -13.09
N VAL A 16 -26.66 9.88 -11.80
CA VAL A 16 -26.23 11.19 -11.32
C VAL A 16 -24.70 11.30 -11.42
N GLU A 17 -24.22 12.35 -12.06
CA GLU A 17 -22.79 12.64 -12.12
C GLU A 17 -22.29 13.13 -10.74
N ILE A 18 -21.30 12.42 -10.18
CA ILE A 18 -20.71 12.75 -8.88
C ILE A 18 -19.25 13.16 -9.07
N LEU A 19 -18.93 14.38 -8.66
CA LEU A 19 -17.54 14.78 -8.48
C LEU A 19 -17.01 14.24 -7.15
N ASN A 20 -16.39 13.06 -7.19
CA ASN A 20 -15.86 12.41 -6.00
C ASN A 20 -14.47 12.95 -5.62
N LEU A 21 -14.42 13.94 -4.73
CA LEU A 21 -13.17 14.50 -4.20
C LEU A 21 -12.46 13.60 -3.16
N SER A 22 -13.06 12.46 -2.81
CA SER A 22 -12.47 11.48 -1.90
C SER A 22 -11.81 10.31 -2.65
N ASP A 23 -11.97 10.23 -3.98
CA ASP A 23 -11.28 9.20 -4.77
C ASP A 23 -9.80 9.55 -4.88
N SER A 24 -8.97 8.68 -4.33
CA SER A 24 -7.51 8.79 -4.39
C SER A 24 -6.91 7.83 -5.41
N ASN A 25 -7.71 7.21 -6.28
CA ASN A 25 -7.21 6.28 -7.29
C ASN A 25 -6.58 7.06 -8.46
N PRO A 26 -5.24 7.05 -8.61
CA PRO A 26 -4.56 7.84 -9.63
C PRO A 26 -5.04 7.54 -11.06
N THR A 27 -5.39 6.28 -11.34
CA THR A 27 -5.77 5.85 -12.70
C THR A 27 -7.09 6.44 -13.17
N ARG A 28 -8.02 6.73 -12.24
CA ARG A 28 -9.29 7.41 -12.53
C ARG A 28 -9.12 8.91 -12.76
N HIS A 29 -7.96 9.46 -12.38
CA HIS A 29 -7.62 10.87 -12.51
C HIS A 29 -6.51 11.12 -13.54
N GLY A 30 -6.32 10.19 -14.49
CA GLY A 30 -5.37 10.34 -15.60
C GLY A 30 -3.89 10.21 -15.19
N LEU A 31 -3.60 9.81 -13.95
CA LEU A 31 -2.25 9.56 -13.48
C LEU A 31 -1.89 8.10 -13.77
N SER A 32 -1.25 7.88 -14.90
CA SER A 32 -0.73 6.58 -15.31
C SER A 32 0.70 6.73 -15.82
N PRO A 33 1.72 6.43 -15.01
CA PRO A 33 3.10 6.45 -15.50
C PRO A 33 3.27 5.39 -16.58
N GLY A 34 3.68 5.82 -17.78
CA GLY A 34 3.97 4.91 -18.88
C GLY A 34 5.17 4.00 -18.57
N GLY A 35 5.28 2.87 -19.27
CA GLY A 35 6.43 1.96 -19.16
C GLY A 35 6.29 0.89 -18.07
N VAL A 36 5.31 0.99 -17.16
CA VAL A 36 5.18 0.03 -16.04
C VAL A 36 4.84 -1.37 -16.55
N LEU A 37 3.92 -1.50 -17.52
CA LEU A 37 3.55 -2.81 -18.06
C LEU A 37 4.69 -3.43 -18.87
N GLU A 38 5.46 -2.61 -19.58
CA GLU A 38 6.64 -3.02 -20.32
C GLU A 38 7.73 -3.53 -19.36
N LEU A 39 7.94 -2.87 -18.23
CA LEU A 39 8.87 -3.32 -17.18
C LEU A 39 8.43 -4.66 -16.55
N LEU A 40 7.13 -4.87 -16.38
CA LEU A 40 6.59 -6.15 -15.89
C LEU A 40 6.69 -7.28 -16.92
N SER A 41 6.95 -6.97 -18.19
CA SER A 41 7.10 -7.95 -19.27
C SER A 41 8.53 -8.52 -19.40
N ASP A 42 9.47 -8.08 -18.55
CA ASP A 42 10.82 -8.64 -18.53
C ASP A 42 10.76 -10.14 -18.14
N PRO A 43 11.35 -11.05 -18.94
CA PRO A 43 11.39 -12.48 -18.62
C PRO A 43 11.96 -12.81 -17.24
N CYS A 44 12.82 -11.96 -16.67
CA CYS A 44 13.33 -12.12 -15.30
C CYS A 44 12.22 -12.12 -14.24
N ALA A 45 11.07 -11.50 -14.51
CA ALA A 45 9.92 -11.50 -13.60
C ALA A 45 9.28 -12.90 -13.43
N LEU A 46 9.56 -13.84 -14.35
CA LEU A 46 9.10 -15.23 -14.25
C LEU A 46 9.98 -16.09 -13.33
N GLU A 47 11.15 -15.60 -12.95
CA GLU A 47 12.08 -16.33 -12.09
C GLU A 47 11.68 -16.16 -10.62
N TYR A 48 11.34 -17.26 -9.95
CA TYR A 48 11.07 -17.22 -8.51
C TYR A 48 12.36 -17.05 -7.72
N ARG A 49 12.52 -15.89 -7.07
CA ARG A 49 13.68 -15.56 -6.22
C ARG A 49 13.22 -15.34 -4.77
N PRO A 50 13.25 -16.38 -3.91
CA PRO A 50 12.68 -16.34 -2.56
C PRO A 50 13.57 -15.63 -1.53
N ASP A 51 14.20 -14.50 -1.86
CA ASP A 51 14.84 -13.67 -0.84
C ASP A 51 13.73 -13.02 0.01
N PRO A 52 13.66 -13.29 1.33
CA PRO A 52 12.60 -12.76 2.19
C PRO A 52 12.61 -11.23 2.29
N ARG A 53 13.71 -10.56 1.88
CA ARG A 53 13.78 -9.09 1.79
C ARG A 53 13.29 -8.55 0.45
N GLY A 54 13.02 -9.42 -0.53
CA GLY A 54 12.76 -9.06 -1.91
C GLY A 54 14.03 -8.78 -2.73
N LEU A 55 13.83 -8.45 -3.99
CA LEU A 55 14.89 -8.34 -5.00
C LEU A 55 16.02 -7.39 -4.57
N LEU A 56 17.26 -7.90 -4.62
CA LEU A 56 18.46 -7.10 -4.29
C LEU A 56 18.59 -5.84 -5.15
N SER A 57 18.28 -5.93 -6.45
CA SER A 57 18.34 -4.79 -7.37
C SER A 57 17.39 -3.67 -6.96
N ALA A 58 16.16 -4.00 -6.55
CA ALA A 58 15.19 -3.04 -6.05
C ALA A 58 15.65 -2.40 -4.74
N ARG A 59 16.18 -3.20 -3.80
CA ARG A 59 16.76 -2.69 -2.54
C ARG A 59 17.98 -1.79 -2.77
N ALA A 60 18.83 -2.12 -3.73
CA ALA A 60 19.97 -1.29 -4.11
C ALA A 60 19.52 0.06 -4.72
N ALA A 61 18.50 0.05 -5.57
CA ALA A 61 17.92 1.28 -6.11
C ALA A 61 17.31 2.17 -5.01
N LEU A 62 16.64 1.57 -4.02
CA LEU A 62 16.10 2.31 -2.88
C LEU A 62 17.21 2.91 -1.99
N ALA A 63 18.25 2.13 -1.69
CA ALA A 63 19.41 2.60 -0.94
C ALA A 63 20.12 3.76 -1.63
N ALA A 64 20.30 3.69 -2.96
CA ALA A 64 20.87 4.78 -3.74
C ALA A 64 20.01 6.06 -3.72
N ARG A 65 18.67 5.91 -3.70
CA ARG A 65 17.72 7.03 -3.69
C ARG A 65 17.52 7.64 -2.30
N SER A 66 17.50 6.82 -1.26
CA SER A 66 16.95 7.19 0.07
C SER A 66 17.98 7.03 1.21
N GLY A 67 19.20 6.55 0.91
CA GLY A 67 20.27 6.31 1.88
C GLY A 67 20.24 4.92 2.51
N GLY A 68 21.23 4.64 3.37
CA GLY A 68 21.40 3.32 4.01
C GLY A 68 22.03 2.26 3.11
N GLU A 69 22.06 1.01 3.57
CA GLU A 69 22.55 -0.14 2.82
C GLU A 69 21.38 -0.99 2.27
N PRO A 70 21.56 -1.72 1.15
CA PRO A 70 20.49 -2.58 0.63
C PRO A 70 19.94 -3.59 1.64
N ARG A 71 20.74 -4.02 2.62
CA ARG A 71 20.32 -4.96 3.68
C ARG A 71 19.31 -4.38 4.67
N ASP A 72 19.20 -3.05 4.74
CA ASP A 72 18.33 -2.33 5.65
C ASP A 72 16.88 -2.25 5.12
N TYR A 73 16.65 -2.70 3.89
CA TYR A 73 15.35 -2.66 3.22
C TYR A 73 14.67 -4.03 3.22
N PHE A 74 13.38 -4.03 3.53
CA PHE A 74 12.45 -5.13 3.29
C PHE A 74 11.36 -4.65 2.34
N LEU A 75 11.16 -5.36 1.24
CA LEU A 75 10.10 -5.06 0.29
C LEU A 75 8.81 -5.77 0.72
N SER A 76 7.71 -5.03 0.73
CA SER A 76 6.35 -5.53 0.93
C SER A 76 5.52 -5.25 -0.33
N ALA A 77 4.40 -5.96 -0.48
CA ALA A 77 3.43 -5.74 -1.55
C ALA A 77 2.72 -4.39 -1.41
N SER A 78 2.64 -3.83 -0.19
CA SER A 78 2.04 -2.52 0.07
C SER A 78 2.45 -1.95 1.42
N THR A 79 2.19 -0.65 1.63
CA THR A 79 2.33 -0.02 2.95
C THR A 79 1.43 -0.67 4.01
N SER A 80 0.23 -1.15 3.65
CA SER A 80 -0.66 -1.85 4.58
C SER A 80 -0.02 -3.14 5.12
N GLU A 81 0.60 -3.93 4.24
CA GLU A 81 1.29 -5.16 4.63
C GLU A 81 2.51 -4.86 5.51
N ALA A 82 3.26 -3.81 5.19
CA ALA A 82 4.38 -3.38 6.05
C ALA A 82 3.92 -3.06 7.48
N TYR A 83 2.81 -2.32 7.64
CA TYR A 83 2.25 -2.05 8.97
C TYR A 83 1.76 -3.32 9.66
N SER A 84 1.09 -4.22 8.94
CA SER A 84 0.68 -5.51 9.48
C SER A 84 1.85 -6.32 10.04
N TRP A 85 2.98 -6.37 9.33
CA TRP A 85 4.19 -7.04 9.82
C TRP A 85 4.75 -6.36 11.08
N LEU A 86 4.80 -5.02 11.09
CA LEU A 86 5.30 -4.28 12.25
C LEU A 86 4.46 -4.54 13.50
N PHE A 87 3.13 -4.56 13.37
CA PHE A 87 2.24 -4.87 14.50
C PHE A 87 2.47 -6.29 15.02
N LYS A 88 2.54 -7.29 14.14
CA LYS A 88 2.85 -8.69 14.53
C LYS A 88 4.21 -8.86 15.21
N LEU A 89 5.21 -8.09 14.79
CA LEU A 89 6.58 -8.25 15.27
C LEU A 89 6.84 -7.48 16.57
N LEU A 90 6.14 -6.38 16.81
CA LEU A 90 6.47 -5.42 17.86
C LEU A 90 5.39 -5.28 18.94
N CYS A 91 4.22 -5.90 18.78
CA CYS A 91 3.09 -5.75 19.69
C CYS A 91 2.49 -7.10 20.08
N ASP A 92 1.99 -7.16 21.30
CA ASP A 92 1.13 -8.22 21.83
C ASP A 92 -0.32 -7.73 21.98
N PRO A 93 -1.32 -8.64 22.09
CA PRO A 93 -2.70 -8.25 22.35
C PRO A 93 -2.84 -7.41 23.62
N GLY A 94 -3.41 -6.22 23.48
CA GLY A 94 -3.57 -5.24 24.56
C GLY A 94 -2.51 -4.13 24.58
N ASP A 95 -1.46 -4.25 23.77
CA ASP A 95 -0.49 -3.17 23.60
C ASP A 95 -1.11 -1.93 22.94
N THR A 96 -0.50 -0.77 23.21
CA THR A 96 -0.96 0.51 22.70
C THR A 96 0.07 1.10 21.74
N ILE A 97 -0.37 1.48 20.54
CA ILE A 97 0.45 2.12 19.51
C ILE A 97 0.03 3.59 19.38
N LEU A 98 1.00 4.50 19.37
CA LEU A 98 0.74 5.92 19.13
C LEU A 98 0.67 6.18 17.62
N VAL A 99 -0.47 6.71 17.16
CA VAL A 99 -0.71 7.07 15.76
C VAL A 99 -0.96 8.57 15.60
N PRO A 100 -0.46 9.20 14.51
CA PRO A 100 -0.70 10.63 14.27
C PRO A 100 -2.18 10.92 13.99
N ARG A 101 -2.65 12.11 14.36
CA ARG A 101 -3.99 12.61 14.03
C ARG A 101 -3.90 14.03 13.42
N PRO A 102 -4.29 14.23 12.14
CA PRO A 102 -4.77 13.21 11.19
C PRO A 102 -3.67 12.23 10.78
N GLY A 103 -4.04 11.01 10.39
CA GLY A 103 -3.11 9.93 10.08
C GLY A 103 -3.64 8.95 9.04
N TYR A 104 -2.92 7.84 8.84
CA TYR A 104 -3.31 6.80 7.89
C TYR A 104 -4.59 6.09 8.36
N PRO A 105 -5.68 6.08 7.55
CA PRO A 105 -7.01 5.70 8.01
C PRO A 105 -7.20 4.20 8.25
N LEU A 106 -6.18 3.37 7.97
CA LEU A 106 -6.23 1.92 8.18
C LEU A 106 -5.48 1.45 9.41
N PHE A 107 -4.84 2.33 10.19
CA PHE A 107 -4.10 1.91 11.38
C PHE A 107 -4.96 1.09 12.36
N ASP A 108 -6.15 1.59 12.69
CA ASP A 108 -7.04 0.94 13.66
C ASP A 108 -7.49 -0.44 13.15
N GLN A 109 -7.85 -0.54 11.86
CA GLN A 109 -8.31 -1.79 11.25
C GLN A 109 -7.18 -2.82 11.14
N LEU A 110 -5.99 -2.39 10.75
CA LEU A 110 -4.82 -3.28 10.66
C LEU A 110 -4.40 -3.75 12.05
N ALA A 111 -4.38 -2.88 13.06
CA ALA A 111 -4.03 -3.29 14.43
C ALA A 111 -4.98 -4.36 15.00
N VAL A 112 -6.28 -4.26 14.72
CA VAL A 112 -7.28 -5.26 15.14
C VAL A 112 -7.18 -6.57 14.33
N LEU A 113 -6.83 -6.50 13.03
CA LEU A 113 -6.71 -7.69 12.21
C LEU A 113 -5.52 -8.56 12.61
N GLU A 114 -4.46 -7.93 13.10
CA GLU A 114 -3.18 -8.58 13.39
C GLU A 114 -2.95 -8.91 14.87
N SER A 115 -3.97 -8.70 15.72
CA SER A 115 -3.98 -9.06 17.15
C SER A 115 -4.40 -10.50 17.43
#